data_AF-A0A921TCI3-F1
#
_entry.id   AF-A0A921TCI3-F1
#
_cell.length_a   1.000
_cell.length_b   1.000
_cell.length_c   1.000
_cell.angle_alpha   90.00
_cell.angle_beta   90.00
_cell.angle_gamma   90.00
#
_symmetry.space_group_name_H-M   'P 1'
#
loop_
_entity.id
_entity.type
_entity.pdbx_description
1 polymer ?
#
loop_
_entity_poly.entity_id
_entity_poly.type
_entity_poly.pdbx_seq_one_letter_code
_entity_poly.pdbx_strand_id
1 'polypeptide(L)'
;MEHPLHHANRRRGKRPAIRPGRSRAGPGALLLALAAQALNMAPAEAQERAAAPPPRVIECYCTDRRGARHDLGTRLCLKVDGRAYIAHCEMALNVPIWRDTGEACLSARRPAPAPQAFPRAPDASEAAPSSAWRAPG
;
A
#
# COMPACT_ATOMS: atom_id res chain seq x y z
N MET A 1 32.13 -13.11 4.43
CA MET A 1 31.75 -14.17 5.39
C MET A 1 30.81 -15.09 4.63
N GLU A 2 31.41 -16.01 3.88
CA GLU A 2 30.72 -16.88 2.92
C GLU A 2 30.21 -18.12 3.67
N HIS A 3 28.89 -18.28 3.76
CA HIS A 3 28.27 -19.49 4.33
C HIS A 3 28.31 -20.63 3.30
N PRO A 4 28.85 -21.82 3.62
CA PRO A 4 28.82 -22.95 2.71
C PRO A 4 27.45 -23.64 2.74
N LEU A 5 26.78 -23.68 1.58
CA LEU A 5 25.57 -24.46 1.34
C LEU A 5 25.91 -25.96 1.36
N HIS A 6 25.44 -26.67 2.40
CA HIS A 6 25.46 -28.13 2.45
C HIS A 6 24.43 -28.71 1.46
N HIS A 7 24.89 -29.19 0.31
CA HIS A 7 24.08 -30.05 -0.56
C HIS A 7 23.96 -31.45 0.04
N ALA A 8 22.84 -31.73 0.69
CA ALA A 8 22.48 -33.07 1.17
C ALA A 8 22.08 -33.98 -0.01
N ASN A 9 22.89 -35.02 -0.26
CA ASN A 9 22.67 -36.02 -1.30
C ASN A 9 21.57 -37.02 -0.88
N ARG A 10 20.36 -36.91 -1.46
CA ARG A 10 19.29 -37.91 -1.26
C ARG A 10 19.59 -39.16 -2.09
N ARG A 11 20.03 -40.23 -1.42
CA ARG A 11 20.08 -41.57 -2.02
C ARG A 11 18.64 -42.03 -2.36
N ARG A 12 18.35 -42.22 -3.64
CA ARG A 12 17.08 -42.80 -4.11
C ARG A 12 17.06 -44.29 -3.73
N GLY A 13 16.33 -44.63 -2.67
CA GLY A 13 16.04 -46.02 -2.32
C GLY A 13 15.23 -46.68 -3.44
N LYS A 14 15.75 -47.79 -3.97
CA LYS A 14 15.09 -48.61 -5.00
C LYS A 14 13.96 -49.38 -4.34
N ARG A 15 12.70 -49.01 -4.62
CA ARG A 15 11.52 -49.73 -4.11
C ARG A 15 11.47 -51.13 -4.74
N PRO A 16 11.28 -52.21 -3.96
CA PRO A 16 11.07 -53.53 -4.53
C PRO A 16 9.73 -53.57 -5.27
N ALA A 17 9.73 -54.13 -6.47
CA ALA A 17 8.53 -54.36 -7.26
C ALA A 17 7.73 -55.52 -6.64
N ILE A 18 6.70 -55.18 -5.87
CA ILE A 18 5.72 -56.15 -5.39
C ILE A 18 4.85 -56.55 -6.59
N ARG A 19 5.01 -57.78 -7.09
CA ARG A 19 4.09 -58.35 -8.09
C ARG A 19 2.77 -58.70 -7.39
N PRO A 20 1.62 -58.12 -7.76
CA PRO A 20 0.36 -58.52 -7.17
C PRO A 20 0.01 -59.94 -7.63
N GLY A 21 -0.09 -60.86 -6.68
CA GLY A 21 -0.63 -62.20 -6.91
C GLY A 21 -2.07 -62.10 -7.38
N ARG A 22 -2.37 -62.67 -8.54
CA ARG A 22 -3.71 -62.67 -9.14
C ARG A 22 -4.55 -63.75 -8.49
N SER A 23 -5.15 -63.42 -7.34
CA SER A 23 -6.15 -64.28 -6.68
C SER A 23 -7.39 -64.40 -7.56
N ARG A 24 -7.70 -65.61 -8.04
CA ARG A 24 -9.00 -65.92 -8.65
C ARG A 24 -10.05 -65.93 -7.55
N ALA A 25 -10.73 -64.80 -7.36
CA ALA A 25 -11.94 -64.74 -6.54
C ALA A 25 -13.07 -65.49 -7.25
N GLY A 26 -13.66 -66.49 -6.59
CA GLY A 26 -14.85 -67.18 -7.10
C GLY A 26 -16.10 -66.28 -7.03
N PRO A 27 -17.18 -66.60 -7.77
CA PRO A 27 -18.38 -65.77 -7.86
C PRO A 27 -19.06 -65.50 -6.50
N GLY A 28 -18.88 -66.38 -5.52
CA GLY A 28 -19.37 -66.18 -4.14
C GLY A 28 -18.62 -65.08 -3.36
N ALA A 29 -17.33 -64.87 -3.63
CA ALA A 29 -16.54 -63.80 -3.01
C ALA A 29 -16.91 -62.42 -3.56
N LEU A 30 -17.38 -62.36 -4.81
CA LEU A 30 -17.87 -61.13 -5.43
C LEU A 30 -19.21 -60.68 -4.81
N LEU A 31 -20.12 -61.63 -4.54
CA LEU A 31 -21.42 -61.34 -3.90
C LEU A 31 -21.26 -60.88 -2.45
N LEU A 32 -20.34 -61.48 -1.68
CA LEU A 32 -20.02 -61.03 -0.32
C LEU A 32 -19.34 -59.66 -0.29
N ALA A 33 -18.45 -59.36 -1.24
CA ALA A 33 -17.81 -58.04 -1.35
C ALA A 33 -18.79 -56.93 -1.78
N LEU A 34 -19.80 -57.25 -2.59
CA LEU A 34 -20.87 -56.30 -2.95
C LEU A 34 -21.79 -56.01 -1.77
N ALA A 35 -22.16 -57.03 -0.98
CA ALA A 35 -22.96 -56.85 0.23
C ALA A 35 -22.24 -56.01 1.30
N ALA A 36 -20.92 -56.20 1.47
CA ALA A 36 -20.12 -55.45 2.43
C ALA A 36 -19.98 -53.95 2.07
N GLN A 37 -20.02 -53.58 0.78
CA GLN A 37 -19.95 -52.18 0.35
C GLN A 37 -21.22 -51.38 0.66
N ALA A 38 -22.37 -52.04 0.77
CA ALA A 38 -23.64 -51.38 1.10
C ALA A 38 -23.73 -50.93 2.57
N LEU A 39 -22.93 -51.51 3.47
CA LEU A 39 -22.97 -51.21 4.92
C LEU A 39 -22.19 -49.95 5.32
N ASN A 40 -21.41 -49.34 4.42
CA ASN A 40 -20.54 -48.19 4.74
C ASN A 40 -21.16 -46.83 4.37
N MET A 41 -22.47 -46.76 4.13
CA MET A 41 -23.14 -45.48 3.86
C MET A 41 -23.37 -44.74 5.18
N ALA A 42 -22.31 -44.13 5.72
CA ALA A 42 -22.42 -43.18 6.81
C ALA A 42 -23.19 -41.94 6.33
N PRO A 43 -24.06 -41.33 7.17
CA PRO A 43 -24.68 -40.07 6.83
C PRO A 43 -23.58 -39.02 6.64
N ALA A 44 -23.67 -38.26 5.54
CA ALA A 44 -22.84 -37.09 5.34
C ALA A 44 -23.27 -36.03 6.36
N GLU A 45 -22.62 -36.01 7.51
CA GLU A 45 -22.84 -34.96 8.50
C GLU A 45 -22.36 -33.66 7.88
N ALA A 46 -23.28 -32.70 7.71
CA ALA A 46 -22.94 -31.37 7.26
C ALA A 46 -21.94 -30.79 8.27
N GLN A 47 -20.65 -30.77 7.90
CA GLN A 47 -19.63 -30.17 8.73
C GLN A 47 -19.95 -28.69 8.84
N GLU A 48 -20.45 -28.28 10.01
CA GLU A 48 -20.63 -26.88 10.39
C GLU A 48 -19.28 -26.20 10.18
N ARG A 49 -19.16 -25.44 9.08
CA ARG A 49 -17.93 -24.74 8.75
C ARG A 49 -17.85 -23.61 9.76
N ALA A 50 -16.99 -23.77 10.77
CA ALA A 50 -16.72 -22.72 11.75
C ALA A 50 -16.56 -21.38 11.01
N ALA A 51 -17.30 -20.37 11.45
CA ALA A 51 -17.28 -19.07 10.81
C ALA A 51 -15.83 -18.59 10.69
N ALA A 52 -15.42 -18.24 9.48
CA ALA A 52 -14.09 -17.70 9.27
C ALA A 52 -13.94 -16.43 10.12
N PRO A 53 -12.77 -16.19 10.74
CA PRO A 53 -12.51 -14.93 11.41
C PRO A 53 -12.74 -13.78 10.42
N PRO A 54 -13.21 -12.61 10.91
CA PRO A 54 -13.46 -11.47 10.04
C PRO A 54 -12.18 -11.10 9.28
N PRO A 55 -12.32 -10.64 8.02
CA PRO A 55 -11.17 -10.26 7.22
C PRO A 55 -10.37 -9.16 7.94
N ARG A 56 -9.05 -9.34 7.99
CA ARG A 56 -8.14 -8.32 8.49
C ARG A 56 -8.07 -7.21 7.44
N VAL A 57 -8.53 -6.01 7.79
CA VAL A 57 -8.36 -4.83 6.93
C VAL A 57 -6.88 -4.45 6.94
N ILE A 58 -6.25 -4.44 5.77
CA ILE A 58 -4.88 -3.95 5.59
C ILE A 58 -4.98 -2.56 4.99
N GLU A 59 -4.54 -1.56 5.75
CA GLU A 59 -4.46 -0.17 5.29
C GLU A 59 -3.15 0.03 4.50
N CYS A 60 -3.28 0.22 3.20
CA CYS A 60 -2.16 0.58 2.32
C CYS A 60 -1.98 2.10 2.29
N TYR A 61 -0.73 2.57 2.39
CA TYR A 61 -0.39 4.00 2.45
C TYR A 61 0.96 4.24 1.78
N CYS A 62 1.16 5.45 1.24
CA CYS A 62 2.46 5.90 0.78
C CYS A 62 3.24 6.56 1.93
N THR A 63 4.57 6.58 1.83
CA THR A 63 5.43 7.31 2.78
C THR A 63 6.22 8.40 2.09
N ASP A 64 6.26 9.59 2.68
CA ASP A 64 7.09 10.68 2.17
C ASP A 64 8.55 10.55 2.62
N ARG A 65 9.39 11.50 2.19
CA ARG A 65 10.83 11.53 2.54
C ARG A 65 11.10 11.73 4.04
N ARG A 66 10.12 12.18 4.81
CA ARG A 66 10.19 12.32 6.27
C ARG A 66 9.62 11.11 6.99
N GLY A 67 9.12 10.11 6.26
CA GLY A 67 8.49 8.91 6.79
C GLY A 67 7.02 9.10 7.20
N ALA A 68 6.40 10.24 6.90
CA ALA A 68 4.99 10.42 7.21
C ALA A 68 4.13 9.55 6.30
N ARG A 69 3.09 8.94 6.86
CA ARG A 69 2.14 8.07 6.15
C ARG A 69 1.06 8.93 5.51
N HIS A 70 0.70 8.59 4.28
CA HIS A 70 -0.32 9.28 3.49
C HIS A 70 -1.25 8.26 2.85
N ASP A 71 -2.56 8.52 2.93
CA ASP A 71 -3.58 7.60 2.43
C ASP A 71 -3.57 7.51 0.90
N LEU A 72 -4.13 6.42 0.36
CA LEU A 72 -4.38 6.30 -1.08
C LEU A 72 -5.27 7.46 -1.57
N GLY A 73 -4.97 7.98 -2.75
CA GLY A 73 -5.64 9.17 -3.29
C GLY A 73 -5.03 10.49 -2.84
N THR A 74 -4.13 10.48 -1.85
CA THR A 74 -3.46 11.70 -1.39
C THR A 74 -2.65 12.33 -2.52
N ARG A 75 -2.81 13.64 -2.69
CA ARG A 75 -2.00 14.47 -3.60
C ARG A 75 -1.19 15.47 -2.79
N LEU A 76 0.14 15.43 -2.93
CA LEU A 76 1.01 16.34 -2.20
C LEU A 76 2.25 16.71 -3.00
N CYS A 77 2.90 17.79 -2.60
CA CYS A 77 4.15 18.25 -3.21
C CYS A 77 5.34 17.46 -2.67
N LEU A 78 5.93 16.61 -3.52
CA LEU A 78 7.18 15.93 -3.23
C LEU A 78 8.35 16.65 -3.89
N LYS A 79 9.46 16.78 -3.15
CA LYS A 79 10.74 17.20 -3.70
C LYS A 79 11.65 15.99 -3.81
N VAL A 80 11.85 15.49 -5.03
CA VAL A 80 12.71 14.34 -5.35
C VAL A 80 13.82 14.78 -6.30
N ASP A 81 15.07 14.49 -5.92
CA ASP A 81 16.28 14.79 -6.71
C ASP A 81 16.35 16.24 -7.23
N GLY A 82 15.99 17.18 -6.35
CA GLY A 82 16.01 18.61 -6.63
C GLY A 82 14.78 19.14 -7.37
N ARG A 83 13.98 18.28 -8.00
CA ARG A 83 12.71 18.64 -8.65
C ARG A 83 11.56 18.60 -7.65
N ALA A 84 10.63 19.55 -7.76
CA ALA A 84 9.39 19.55 -7.00
C ALA A 84 8.21 19.32 -7.96
N TYR A 85 7.39 18.32 -7.67
CA TYR A 85 6.21 17.97 -8.46
C TYR A 85 5.06 17.52 -7.55
N ILE A 86 3.84 17.61 -8.05
CA ILE A 86 2.67 17.04 -7.37
C ILE A 86 2.72 15.53 -7.58
N ALA A 87 2.78 14.79 -6.47
CA ALA A 87 2.73 13.34 -6.45
C ALA A 87 1.36 12.87 -6.00
N HIS A 88 0.85 11.81 -6.64
CA HIS A 88 -0.40 11.15 -6.28
C HIS A 88 -0.09 9.75 -5.71
N CYS A 89 -0.62 9.44 -4.53
CA CYS A 89 -0.48 8.12 -3.92
C CYS A 89 -1.48 7.15 -4.55
N GLU A 90 -0.98 6.20 -5.32
CA GLU A 90 -1.79 5.24 -6.07
C GLU A 90 -1.41 3.80 -5.71
N MET A 91 -2.26 2.85 -6.11
CA MET A 91 -1.96 1.42 -6.02
C MET A 91 -1.47 0.91 -7.38
N ALA A 92 -0.26 0.38 -7.43
CA ALA A 92 0.29 -0.27 -8.62
C ALA A 92 0.93 -1.62 -8.26
N LEU A 93 0.65 -2.68 -9.01
CA LEU A 93 1.22 -4.02 -8.76
C LEU A 93 1.04 -4.51 -7.30
N ASN A 94 -0.07 -4.15 -6.67
CA ASN A 94 -0.40 -4.46 -5.28
C ASN A 94 0.50 -3.77 -4.23
N VAL A 95 1.22 -2.71 -4.61
CA VAL A 95 1.99 -1.86 -3.69
C VAL A 95 1.58 -0.39 -3.80
N PRO A 96 1.56 0.36 -2.69
CA PRO A 96 1.37 1.80 -2.74
C PRO A 96 2.60 2.46 -3.38
N ILE A 97 2.37 3.37 -4.32
CA ILE A 97 3.42 4.07 -5.06
C ILE A 97 3.08 5.55 -5.23
N TRP A 98 4.10 6.40 -5.20
CA TRP A 98 3.99 7.79 -5.63
C TRP A 98 4.11 7.89 -7.14
N ARG A 99 3.09 8.44 -7.81
CA ARG A 99 3.17 8.80 -9.24
C ARG A 99 3.32 10.30 -9.42
N ASP A 100 4.27 10.71 -10.26
CA ASP A 100 4.40 12.10 -10.72
C ASP A 100 3.20 12.43 -11.62
N THR A 101 2.41 13.46 -11.29
CA THR A 101 1.26 13.87 -12.10
C THR A 101 1.65 14.78 -13.27
N GLY A 102 2.90 15.21 -13.33
CA GLY A 102 3.41 16.20 -14.29
C GLY A 102 3.12 17.65 -13.91
N GLU A 103 2.36 17.88 -12.83
CA GLU A 103 2.04 19.23 -12.35
C GLU A 103 3.16 19.78 -11.46
N ALA A 104 3.49 21.05 -11.68
CA ALA A 104 4.45 21.76 -10.83
C ALA A 104 3.82 22.13 -9.48
N CYS A 105 4.64 22.12 -8.43
CA CYS A 105 4.23 22.64 -7.14
C CYS A 105 3.99 24.16 -7.19
N LEU A 106 2.81 24.59 -6.74
CA LEU A 106 2.52 26.01 -6.53
C LEU A 106 3.37 26.51 -5.35
N SER A 107 4.43 27.25 -5.65
CA SER A 107 5.16 27.99 -4.63
C SER A 107 4.52 29.37 -4.47
N ALA A 108 4.00 29.68 -3.27
CA ALA A 108 3.63 31.04 -2.94
C ALA A 108 4.91 31.87 -2.77
N ARG A 109 5.52 32.30 -3.88
CA ARG A 109 6.51 33.35 -3.84
C ARG A 109 5.75 34.63 -3.54
N ARG A 110 5.61 34.99 -2.25
CA ARG A 110 5.15 36.33 -1.88
C ARG A 110 6.13 37.30 -2.53
N PRO A 111 5.69 38.15 -3.48
CA PRO A 111 6.56 39.21 -3.97
C PRO A 111 7.08 39.94 -2.74
N ALA A 112 8.40 40.18 -2.67
CA ALA A 112 8.88 41.14 -1.69
C ALA A 112 8.01 42.40 -1.87
N PRO A 113 7.44 42.98 -0.81
CA PRO A 113 6.74 44.25 -0.96
C PRO A 113 7.71 45.15 -1.73
N ALA A 114 7.25 45.69 -2.86
CA ALA A 114 8.04 46.66 -3.60
C ALA A 114 8.56 47.68 -2.59
N PRO A 115 9.82 48.14 -2.69
CA PRO A 115 10.31 49.18 -1.80
C PRO A 115 9.29 50.31 -1.85
N GLN A 116 8.55 50.44 -0.76
CA GLN A 116 7.53 51.45 -0.62
C GLN A 116 8.35 52.72 -0.56
N ALA A 117 8.33 53.51 -1.63
CA ALA A 117 8.81 54.87 -1.56
C ALA A 117 7.87 55.56 -0.58
N PHE A 118 8.24 55.53 0.70
CA PHE A 118 7.65 56.44 1.66
C PHE A 118 7.79 57.82 1.05
N PRO A 119 6.70 58.60 0.92
CA PRO A 119 6.83 59.98 0.48
C PRO A 119 7.91 60.61 1.35
N ARG A 120 8.95 61.16 0.72
CA ARG A 120 9.96 61.92 1.45
C ARG A 120 9.17 62.99 2.20
N ALA A 121 9.38 63.08 3.51
CA ALA A 121 8.75 64.13 4.30
C ALA A 121 9.01 65.46 3.57
N PRO A 122 7.97 66.30 3.36
CA PRO A 122 8.20 67.60 2.74
C PRO A 122 9.26 68.33 3.54
N ASP A 123 10.17 69.01 2.85
CA ASP A 123 11.17 69.85 3.52
C ASP A 123 10.43 70.84 4.44
N ALA A 124 11.02 71.14 5.60
CA ALA A 124 10.36 71.91 6.67
C ALA A 124 9.83 73.29 6.21
N SER A 125 10.35 73.81 5.10
CA SER A 125 9.91 75.03 4.43
C SER A 125 8.58 74.92 3.69
N GLU A 126 8.10 73.72 3.37
CA GLU A 126 6.83 73.47 2.67
C GLU A 126 5.74 72.89 3.60
N ALA A 127 6.08 72.65 4.88
CA ALA A 127 5.09 72.35 5.90
C ALA A 127 4.18 73.56 6.12
N ALA A 128 2.87 73.38 5.94
CA ALA A 128 1.89 74.43 6.16
C ALA A 128 2.04 75.01 7.59
N PRO A 129 1.98 76.35 7.76
CA PRO A 129 2.07 76.97 9.07
C PRO A 129 0.95 76.44 9.97
N SER A 130 1.25 76.24 11.26
CA SER A 130 0.33 75.62 12.24
C SER A 130 -1.02 76.35 12.37
N SER A 131 -1.14 77.57 11.83
CA SER A 131 -2.37 78.33 11.72
C SER A 131 -3.41 77.73 10.76
N ALA A 132 -3.03 76.78 9.90
CA ALA A 132 -3.92 76.14 8.93
C ALA A 132 -4.90 75.13 9.56
N TRP A 133 -4.67 74.67 10.80
CA TRP A 133 -5.50 73.66 11.48
C TRP A 133 -6.65 74.26 12.31
N ARG A 134 -6.99 75.53 12.12
CA ARG A 134 -8.10 76.15 12.85
C ARG A 134 -9.42 75.58 12.30
N ALA A 135 -10.03 74.66 13.04
CA ALA A 135 -11.33 74.09 12.71
C ALA A 135 -12.39 75.20 12.61
N PRO A 136 -13.34 75.13 11.66
CA PRO A 136 -14.50 76.02 11.67
C PRO A 136 -15.37 75.68 12.88
N GLY A 137 -15.73 76.71 13.65
CA GLY A 137 -16.65 76.63 14.78
C GLY A 137 -18.11 76.56 14.36
#